data_AF-A0A3A0D5J2-F1
#
_entry.id   AF-A0A3A0D5J2-F1
#
_cell.length_a   1.000
_cell.length_b   1.000
_cell.length_c   1.000
_cell.angle_alpha   90.00
_cell.angle_beta   90.00
_cell.angle_gamma   90.00
#
_symmetry.space_group_name_H-M   'P 1'
#
loop_
_entity.id
_entity.type
_entity.pdbx_description
1 polymer ?
#
loop_
_entity_poly.entity_id
_entity_poly.type
_entity_poly.pdbx_seq_one_letter_code
_entity_poly.pdbx_strand_id
1 'polypeptide(L)'
;MNTCERFSELFSDYIENFLPASSKQQVESHLSACADCHDTVARLDDLRSHLKSLKHIQASDDFEAILRARIKLDQRARRSSVSAKRRTRPMRMASYSVIAAVIVMSFGYLLWRNETDIQAATPASTSQMQTPVAASLTLNPASFSAKILYPLDRIAPTQLSHQNRKPQDVPSTSAMPDTSQPAPLPLRGAAQQGQFITVSSF
;
A
#
# COMPACT_ATOMS: atom_id res chain seq x y z
N MET A 1 21.44 -16.10 -27.48
CA MET A 1 21.18 -15.06 -26.47
C MET A 1 22.49 -14.45 -26.05
N ASN A 2 22.63 -13.13 -26.23
CA ASN A 2 23.81 -12.40 -25.77
C ASN A 2 23.70 -12.19 -24.25
N THR A 3 24.82 -12.26 -23.52
CA THR A 3 24.83 -12.12 -22.05
C THR A 3 24.21 -10.80 -21.57
N CYS A 4 24.32 -9.74 -22.35
CA CYS A 4 23.74 -8.42 -22.08
C CYS A 4 22.20 -8.45 -21.94
N GLU A 5 21.51 -9.26 -22.74
CA GLU A 5 20.04 -9.36 -22.74
C GLU A 5 19.52 -10.03 -21.46
N ARG A 6 20.31 -10.95 -20.88
CA ARG A 6 19.99 -11.53 -19.57
C ARG A 6 20.12 -10.52 -18.43
N PHE A 7 21.08 -9.60 -18.54
CA PHE A 7 21.34 -8.60 -17.51
C PHE A 7 20.39 -7.40 -17.60
N SER A 8 19.84 -7.08 -18.78
CA SER A 8 18.90 -5.98 -18.94
C SER A 8 17.62 -6.17 -18.12
N GLU A 9 17.16 -7.41 -17.96
CA GLU A 9 16.02 -7.76 -17.09
C GLU A 9 16.29 -7.45 -15.61
N LEU A 10 17.56 -7.44 -15.20
CA LEU A 10 17.98 -7.22 -13.80
C LEU A 10 18.27 -5.74 -13.49
N PHE A 11 18.31 -4.85 -14.49
CA PHE A 11 18.67 -3.45 -14.30
C PHE A 11 17.66 -2.68 -13.45
N SER A 12 16.36 -2.90 -13.67
CA SER A 12 15.30 -2.25 -12.89
C SER A 12 15.46 -2.57 -11.41
N ASP A 13 15.55 -3.87 -11.07
CA ASP A 13 15.72 -4.32 -9.70
C ASP A 13 17.08 -3.91 -9.10
N TYR A 14 18.13 -3.79 -9.92
CA TYR A 14 19.43 -3.28 -9.49
C TYR A 14 19.34 -1.82 -9.04
N ILE A 15 18.72 -0.95 -9.85
CA ILE A 15 18.53 0.48 -9.56
C ILE A 15 17.60 0.67 -8.34
N GLU A 16 16.63 -0.22 -8.17
CA GLU A 16 15.71 -0.19 -7.01
C GLU A 16 16.31 -0.84 -5.75
N ASN A 17 17.52 -1.43 -5.83
CA ASN A 17 18.17 -2.22 -4.77
C ASN A 17 17.34 -3.42 -4.28
N PHE A 18 16.58 -4.07 -5.17
CA PHE A 18 15.85 -5.30 -4.89
C PHE A 18 16.64 -6.58 -5.21
N LEU A 19 17.82 -6.47 -5.84
CA LEU A 19 18.68 -7.62 -6.09
C LEU A 19 19.36 -8.15 -4.81
N PRO A 20 19.42 -9.48 -4.61
CA PRO A 20 20.28 -10.06 -3.59
C PRO A 20 21.76 -9.80 -3.89
N ALA A 21 22.61 -9.79 -2.86
CA ALA A 21 24.02 -9.40 -2.97
C ALA A 21 24.81 -10.20 -4.04
N SER A 22 24.54 -11.50 -4.17
CA SER A 22 25.18 -12.36 -5.18
C SER A 22 24.85 -11.94 -6.62
N SER A 23 23.58 -11.62 -6.88
CA SER A 23 23.14 -11.12 -8.19
C SER A 23 23.65 -9.71 -8.46
N LYS A 24 23.68 -8.85 -7.43
CA LYS A 24 24.20 -7.48 -7.53
C LYS A 24 25.66 -7.47 -7.98
N GLN A 25 26.50 -8.32 -7.37
CA GLN A 25 27.90 -8.45 -7.77
C GLN A 25 28.07 -8.95 -9.21
N GLN A 26 27.19 -9.85 -9.68
CA GLN A 26 27.21 -10.28 -11.08
C GLN A 26 26.87 -9.13 -12.04
N VAL A 27 25.84 -8.33 -11.72
CA VAL A 27 25.49 -7.16 -12.52
C VAL A 27 26.63 -6.15 -12.54
N GLU A 28 27.21 -5.82 -11.38
CA GLU A 28 28.35 -4.90 -11.28
C GLU A 28 29.56 -5.38 -12.08
N SER A 29 29.87 -6.67 -12.03
CA SER A 29 30.93 -7.25 -12.85
C SER A 29 30.67 -7.08 -14.35
N HIS A 30 29.42 -7.22 -14.79
CA HIS A 30 29.04 -7.03 -16.18
C HIS A 30 29.09 -5.56 -16.60
N LEU A 31 28.59 -4.64 -15.77
CA LEU A 31 28.64 -3.19 -16.02
C LEU A 31 30.08 -2.68 -16.10
N SER A 32 31.01 -3.27 -15.35
CA SER A 32 32.44 -2.93 -15.44
C SER A 32 33.09 -3.38 -16.75
N ALA A 33 32.54 -4.42 -17.39
CA ALA A 33 33.08 -5.01 -18.62
C ALA A 33 32.36 -4.56 -19.90
N CYS A 34 31.14 -4.00 -19.79
CA CYS A 34 30.30 -3.62 -20.91
C CYS A 34 29.82 -2.16 -20.79
N ALA A 35 30.42 -1.27 -21.58
CA ALA A 35 30.09 0.15 -21.61
C ALA A 35 28.63 0.42 -22.04
N ASP A 36 28.11 -0.31 -23.03
CA ASP A 36 26.73 -0.12 -23.51
C ASP A 36 25.69 -0.39 -22.41
N CYS A 37 25.93 -1.42 -21.60
CA CYS A 37 25.08 -1.76 -20.47
C CYS A 37 25.21 -0.75 -19.34
N HIS A 38 26.42 -0.27 -19.05
CA HIS A 38 26.66 0.81 -18.10
C HIS A 38 25.89 2.08 -18.49
N ASP A 39 25.98 2.51 -19.74
CA ASP A 39 25.26 3.70 -20.25
C ASP A 39 23.75 3.52 -20.18
N THR A 40 23.26 2.31 -20.39
CA THR A 40 21.84 2.00 -20.28
C THR A 40 21.34 2.14 -18.84
N VAL A 41 22.09 1.60 -17.87
CA VAL A 41 21.77 1.75 -16.44
C VAL A 41 21.85 3.22 -16.03
N ALA A 42 22.86 3.97 -16.48
CA ALA A 42 23.01 5.39 -16.19
C ALA A 42 21.81 6.21 -16.72
N ARG A 43 21.35 5.94 -17.95
CA ARG A 43 20.15 6.59 -18.53
C ARG A 43 18.88 6.28 -17.74
N LEU A 44 18.73 5.04 -17.27
CA LEU A 44 17.57 4.64 -16.46
C LEU A 44 17.59 5.32 -15.09
N ASP A 45 18.76 5.44 -14.46
CA ASP A 45 18.89 6.13 -13.17
C ASP A 45 18.70 7.65 -13.32
N ASP A 46 19.18 8.25 -14.40
CA ASP A 46 18.93 9.66 -14.74
C ASP A 46 17.44 9.94 -14.91
N LEU A 47 16.74 9.12 -15.70
CA LEU A 47 15.28 9.22 -15.88
C LEU A 47 14.55 9.08 -14.55
N ARG A 48 14.95 8.14 -13.70
CA ARG A 48 14.41 7.98 -12.34
C ARG A 48 14.64 9.22 -11.49
N SER A 49 15.81 9.83 -11.57
CA SER A 49 16.15 11.05 -10.83
C SER A 49 15.27 12.23 -11.27
N HIS A 50 15.06 12.39 -12.58
CA HIS A 50 14.14 13.37 -13.14
C HIS A 50 12.71 13.10 -12.67
N LEU A 51 12.26 11.85 -12.68
CA LEU A 51 10.93 11.48 -12.18
C LEU A 51 10.75 11.81 -10.69
N LYS A 52 11.78 11.61 -9.87
CA LYS A 52 11.75 11.97 -8.45
C LYS A 52 11.74 13.47 -8.20
N SER A 53 12.25 14.27 -9.15
CA SER A 53 12.25 15.73 -9.05
C SER A 53 10.88 16.36 -9.29
N LEU A 54 9.90 15.60 -9.81
CA LEU A 54 8.54 16.11 -9.99
C LEU A 54 7.95 16.51 -8.64
N LYS A 55 7.24 17.64 -8.65
CA LYS A 55 6.57 18.18 -7.46
C LYS A 55 5.66 17.11 -6.86
N HIS A 56 5.96 16.76 -5.61
CA HIS A 56 5.09 15.91 -4.82
C HIS A 56 3.75 16.63 -4.60
N ILE A 57 2.67 16.04 -5.12
CA ILE A 57 1.32 16.59 -4.96
C ILE A 57 0.84 16.24 -3.56
N GLN A 58 0.84 17.21 -2.66
CA GLN A 58 0.16 17.08 -1.38
C GLN A 58 -1.34 17.25 -1.60
N ALA A 59 -2.14 16.42 -0.93
CA ALA A 59 -3.58 16.62 -0.89
C ALA A 59 -3.91 17.96 -0.20
N SER A 60 -5.03 18.58 -0.55
CA SER A 60 -5.49 19.79 0.14
C SER A 60 -5.77 19.48 1.62
N ASP A 61 -5.54 20.46 2.50
CA ASP A 61 -5.78 20.31 3.94
C ASP A 61 -7.22 19.88 4.25
N ASP A 62 -8.18 20.38 3.46
CA ASP A 62 -9.59 20.02 3.56
C ASP A 62 -9.82 18.53 3.25
N PHE A 63 -9.19 18.00 2.21
CA PHE A 63 -9.31 16.58 1.86
C PHE A 63 -8.74 15.69 2.96
N GLU A 64 -7.57 16.03 3.48
CA GLU A 64 -6.92 15.33 4.59
C GLU A 64 -7.79 15.34 5.85
N ALA A 65 -8.38 16.49 6.18
CA ALA A 65 -9.28 16.63 7.31
C ALA A 65 -10.53 15.75 7.16
N ILE A 66 -11.18 15.78 5.99
CA ILE A 66 -12.37 14.97 5.68
C ILE A 66 -12.02 13.48 5.72
N LEU A 67 -10.90 13.07 5.13
CA LEU A 67 -10.44 11.69 5.10
C LEU A 67 -10.19 11.17 6.52
N ARG A 68 -9.42 11.90 7.32
CA ARG A 68 -9.13 11.53 8.72
C ARG A 68 -10.38 11.47 9.57
N ALA A 69 -11.34 12.39 9.35
CA ALA A 69 -12.62 12.36 10.04
C ALA A 69 -13.40 11.08 9.70
N ARG A 70 -13.49 10.71 8.42
CA ARG A 70 -14.17 9.48 7.98
C ARG A 70 -13.49 8.22 8.50
N ILE A 71 -12.16 8.14 8.46
CA ILE A 71 -11.40 6.99 9.01
C ILE A 71 -11.67 6.82 10.50
N LYS A 72 -11.68 7.91 11.28
CA LYS A 72 -11.99 7.87 12.72
C LYS A 72 -13.41 7.38 12.99
N LEU A 73 -14.39 7.79 12.18
CA LEU A 73 -15.78 7.34 12.31
C LEU A 73 -15.92 5.85 12.01
N ASP A 74 -15.31 5.35 10.93
CA ASP A 74 -15.35 3.91 10.59
C ASP A 74 -14.67 3.06 11.68
N GLN A 75 -13.51 3.50 12.17
CA GLN A 75 -12.82 2.83 13.28
C GLN A 75 -13.67 2.79 14.55
N ARG A 76 -14.36 3.88 14.90
CA ARG A 76 -15.26 3.93 16.06
C ARG A 76 -16.45 2.99 15.88
N ALA A 77 -17.06 2.95 14.70
CA ALA A 77 -18.18 2.06 14.38
C ALA A 77 -17.79 0.58 14.44
N ARG A 78 -16.59 0.23 13.96
CA ARG A 78 -16.03 -1.12 14.10
C ARG A 78 -15.75 -1.49 15.56
N ARG A 79 -15.15 -0.58 16.33
CA ARG A 79 -14.86 -0.83 17.76
C ARG A 79 -16.12 -0.94 18.60
N SER A 80 -17.12 -0.09 18.36
CA SER A 80 -18.39 -0.10 19.11
C SER A 80 -19.21 -1.35 18.80
N SER A 81 -19.25 -1.80 17.54
CA SER A 81 -19.95 -3.04 17.17
C SER A 81 -19.27 -4.30 17.73
N VAL A 82 -17.93 -4.35 17.76
CA VAL A 82 -17.18 -5.44 18.41
C VAL A 82 -17.41 -5.43 19.93
N SER A 83 -17.38 -4.25 20.57
CA SER A 83 -17.61 -4.10 22.00
C SER A 83 -19.05 -4.45 22.41
N ALA A 84 -20.05 -3.97 21.65
CA ALA A 84 -21.47 -4.29 21.87
C ALA A 84 -21.76 -5.78 21.69
N LYS A 85 -21.14 -6.43 20.69
CA LYS A 85 -21.23 -7.87 20.46
C LYS A 85 -20.48 -8.67 21.53
N ARG A 86 -19.41 -8.14 22.14
CA ARG A 86 -18.69 -8.76 23.27
C ARG A 86 -19.46 -8.60 24.59
N ARG A 87 -20.15 -7.48 24.81
CA ARG A 87 -20.95 -7.21 26.02
C ARG A 87 -22.21 -8.06 26.13
N THR A 88 -22.79 -8.47 25.00
CA THR A 88 -23.99 -9.33 24.95
C THR A 88 -23.68 -10.82 24.86
N ARG A 89 -22.40 -11.20 24.67
CA ARG A 89 -21.94 -12.60 24.62
C ARG A 89 -22.01 -13.39 25.93
N PRO A 90 -21.68 -12.86 27.13
CA PRO A 90 -21.65 -13.70 28.34
C PRO A 90 -23.04 -14.18 28.76
N MET A 91 -24.11 -13.45 28.39
CA MET A 91 -25.48 -13.81 28.81
C MET A 91 -26.10 -14.93 27.97
N ARG A 92 -25.71 -15.08 26.69
CA ARG A 92 -26.16 -16.18 25.82
C ARG A 92 -25.34 -17.46 25.98
N MET A 93 -24.10 -17.36 26.46
CA MET A 93 -23.25 -18.54 26.70
C MET A 93 -23.47 -19.16 28.10
N ALA A 94 -24.04 -18.41 29.05
CA ALA A 94 -24.36 -18.92 30.39
C ALA A 94 -25.47 -19.99 30.38
N SER A 95 -26.34 -20.03 29.36
CA SER A 95 -27.42 -21.03 29.26
C SER A 95 -26.97 -22.38 28.69
N TYR A 96 -25.90 -22.42 27.88
CA TYR A 96 -25.41 -23.66 27.27
C TYR A 96 -24.53 -24.51 28.22
N SER A 97 -24.05 -23.94 29.33
CA SER A 97 -23.23 -24.68 30.31
C SER A 97 -24.04 -25.74 31.08
N VAL A 98 -25.29 -25.45 31.42
CA VAL A 98 -26.16 -26.37 32.16
C VAL A 98 -26.50 -27.59 31.31
N ILE A 99 -26.84 -27.39 30.03
CA ILE A 99 -27.18 -28.49 29.11
C ILE A 99 -25.95 -29.36 28.85
N ALA A 100 -24.78 -28.75 28.61
CA ALA A 100 -23.54 -29.50 28.41
C ALA A 100 -23.16 -30.32 29.66
N ALA A 101 -23.32 -29.75 30.86
CA ALA A 101 -23.09 -30.47 32.11
C ALA A 101 -24.03 -31.67 32.27
N VAL A 102 -25.33 -31.52 31.96
CA VAL A 102 -26.30 -32.62 32.02
C VAL A 102 -25.95 -33.72 31.02
N ILE A 103 -25.53 -33.38 29.79
CA ILE A 103 -25.13 -34.37 28.78
C ILE A 103 -23.86 -35.12 29.20
N VAL A 104 -22.85 -34.41 29.71
CA VAL A 104 -21.61 -35.05 30.19
C VAL A 104 -21.90 -35.95 31.39
N MET A 105 -22.74 -35.50 32.31
CA MET A 105 -23.11 -36.26 33.50
C MET A 105 -23.97 -37.47 33.16
N SER A 106 -24.91 -37.35 32.21
CA SER A 106 -25.73 -38.49 31.74
C SER A 106 -24.91 -39.50 30.94
N PHE A 107 -24.02 -39.03 30.06
CA PHE A 107 -23.14 -39.91 29.29
C PHE A 107 -22.14 -40.62 30.20
N GLY A 108 -21.53 -39.91 31.16
CA GLY A 108 -20.68 -40.52 32.19
C GLY A 108 -21.42 -41.55 33.04
N TYR A 109 -22.68 -41.27 33.42
CA TYR A 109 -23.52 -42.23 34.13
C TYR A 109 -23.84 -43.48 33.29
N LEU A 110 -24.11 -43.31 31.99
CA LEU A 110 -24.37 -44.42 31.08
C LEU A 110 -23.12 -45.29 30.86
N LEU A 111 -21.95 -44.68 30.70
CA LEU A 111 -20.69 -45.41 30.59
C LEU A 111 -20.37 -46.16 31.88
N TRP A 112 -20.57 -45.55 33.04
CA TRP A 112 -20.37 -46.22 34.33
C TRP A 112 -21.31 -47.41 34.51
N ARG A 113 -22.57 -47.29 34.05
CA ARG A 113 -23.53 -48.40 34.08
C ARG A 113 -23.17 -49.51 33.08
N ASN A 114 -22.57 -49.16 31.95
CA ASN A 114 -22.11 -50.13 30.96
C ASN A 114 -20.91 -50.94 31.45
N GLU A 115 -20.00 -50.33 32.23
CA GLU A 115 -18.85 -51.03 32.81
C GLU A 115 -19.25 -52.18 33.76
N THR A 116 -20.43 -52.12 34.39
CA THR A 116 -20.95 -53.20 35.25
C THR A 116 -21.52 -54.40 34.48
N ASP A 117 -21.69 -54.31 33.16
CA ASP A 117 -22.20 -55.40 32.30
C ASP A 117 -21.17 -55.93 31.27
N ILE A 118 -19.96 -55.36 31.19
CA ILE A 118 -18.89 -55.85 30.28
C ILE A 118 -17.87 -56.68 31.08
N GLN A 119 -18.29 -57.86 31.53
CA GLN A 119 -17.39 -59.00 31.81
C GLN A 119 -17.84 -60.21 30.99
N ALA A 120 -17.52 -60.20 29.70
CA ALA A 120 -17.18 -61.40 28.93
C ALA A 120 -16.43 -60.98 27.66
N ALA A 121 -15.26 -61.59 27.46
CA ALA A 121 -14.36 -61.52 26.30
C ALA A 121 -13.36 -60.35 26.25
N THR A 122 -12.20 -60.59 26.88
CA THR A 122 -10.89 -60.01 26.51
C THR A 122 -10.17 -60.97 25.53
N PRO A 123 -8.98 -60.64 24.98
CA PRO A 123 -8.79 -59.76 23.83
C PRO A 123 -7.80 -60.37 22.81
N ALA A 124 -7.92 -60.07 21.51
CA ALA A 124 -6.79 -60.26 20.60
C ALA A 124 -6.96 -59.38 19.35
N SER A 125 -6.14 -58.34 19.24
CA SER A 125 -5.24 -58.16 18.08
C SER A 125 -4.81 -56.71 17.89
N THR A 126 -3.50 -56.54 17.91
CA THR A 126 -2.73 -55.83 16.87
C THR A 126 -2.81 -54.31 16.85
N SER A 127 -1.84 -53.73 17.57
CA SER A 127 -0.84 -52.79 17.06
C SER A 127 -1.14 -52.10 15.72
N GLN A 128 -1.41 -50.79 15.76
CA GLN A 128 -0.86 -49.89 14.73
C GLN A 128 -0.41 -48.58 15.38
N MET A 129 0.91 -48.41 15.35
CA MET A 129 1.65 -47.19 15.62
C MET A 129 1.35 -46.21 14.47
N GLN A 130 0.47 -45.23 14.69
CA GLN A 130 0.27 -44.13 13.75
C GLN A 130 1.12 -42.94 14.19
N THR A 131 2.11 -42.65 13.35
CA THR A 131 2.92 -41.44 13.35
C THR A 131 2.05 -40.19 13.21
N PRO A 132 2.33 -39.09 13.93
CA PRO A 132 1.64 -37.83 13.71
C PRO A 132 2.02 -37.29 12.34
N VAL A 133 1.07 -37.33 11.42
CA VAL A 133 1.15 -36.65 10.12
C VAL A 133 1.28 -35.15 10.39
N ALA A 134 2.38 -34.58 9.92
CA ALA A 134 2.58 -33.15 9.86
C ALA A 134 1.37 -32.53 9.13
N ALA A 135 0.61 -31.69 9.84
CA ALA A 135 -0.44 -30.88 9.25
C ALA A 135 0.22 -29.90 8.28
N SER A 136 0.26 -30.27 7.01
CA SER A 136 0.59 -29.37 5.93
C SER A 136 -0.53 -28.32 5.86
N LEU A 137 -0.18 -27.05 6.10
CA LEU A 137 -1.03 -25.91 5.78
C LEU A 137 -1.30 -25.95 4.27
N THR A 138 -2.38 -26.60 3.86
CA THR A 138 -2.91 -26.46 2.52
C THR A 138 -3.57 -25.09 2.44
N LEU A 139 -2.84 -24.09 1.94
CA LEU A 139 -3.45 -22.84 1.52
C LEU A 139 -4.44 -23.16 0.40
N ASN A 140 -5.74 -23.05 0.70
CA ASN A 140 -6.79 -23.15 -0.28
C ASN A 140 -6.71 -21.93 -1.23
N PRO A 141 -6.39 -22.11 -2.53
CA PRO A 141 -6.28 -21.00 -3.49
C PRO A 141 -7.64 -20.34 -3.78
N ALA A 142 -8.76 -20.97 -3.43
CA ALA A 142 -10.09 -20.38 -3.60
C ALA A 142 -10.40 -19.25 -2.57
N SER A 143 -9.55 -19.07 -1.57
CA SER A 143 -9.73 -18.04 -0.52
C SER A 143 -9.28 -16.64 -0.96
N PHE A 144 -8.57 -16.52 -2.09
CA PHE A 144 -7.95 -15.26 -2.54
C PHE A 144 -8.81 -14.40 -3.47
N SER A 145 -10.06 -14.78 -3.72
CA SER A 145 -11.00 -13.93 -4.48
C SER A 145 -11.70 -12.92 -3.58
N ALA A 146 -10.93 -12.19 -2.76
CA ALA A 146 -11.41 -10.94 -2.19
C ALA A 146 -11.33 -9.90 -3.30
N LYS A 147 -12.46 -9.65 -3.98
CA LYS A 147 -12.58 -8.55 -4.96
C LYS A 147 -12.29 -7.23 -4.23
N ILE A 148 -11.04 -6.76 -4.32
CA ILE A 148 -10.65 -5.47 -3.78
C ILE A 148 -11.36 -4.43 -4.63
N LEU A 149 -12.44 -3.88 -4.09
CA LEU A 149 -13.24 -2.84 -4.75
C LEU A 149 -12.44 -1.54 -4.70
N TYR A 150 -11.78 -1.20 -5.81
CA TYR A 150 -11.12 0.10 -5.94
C TYR A 150 -12.19 1.22 -5.97
N PRO A 151 -11.99 2.35 -5.26
CA PRO A 151 -12.94 3.46 -5.25
C PRO A 151 -13.13 4.16 -6.61
N LEU A 152 -12.32 3.86 -7.63
CA LEU A 152 -12.43 4.48 -8.95
C LEU A 152 -13.67 4.03 -9.75
N ASP A 153 -14.32 2.93 -9.37
CA ASP A 153 -15.53 2.43 -10.05
C ASP A 153 -16.81 3.24 -9.77
N ARG A 154 -16.73 4.31 -8.95
CA ARG A 154 -17.88 5.16 -8.60
C ARG A 154 -17.97 6.48 -9.37
N ILE A 155 -17.01 6.77 -10.25
CA ILE A 155 -17.05 8.00 -11.05
C ILE A 155 -17.66 7.64 -12.41
N ALA A 156 -18.99 7.58 -12.46
CA ALA A 156 -19.70 7.58 -13.74
C ALA A 156 -19.47 8.95 -14.42
N PRO A 157 -19.00 9.00 -15.68
CA PRO A 157 -18.69 10.25 -16.39
C PRO A 157 -19.96 10.96 -16.91
N THR A 158 -20.98 11.15 -16.07
CA THR A 158 -22.30 11.64 -16.54
C THR A 158 -22.87 12.82 -15.79
N GLN A 159 -22.10 13.56 -15.00
CA GLN A 159 -22.59 14.81 -14.38
C GLN A 159 -21.58 15.95 -14.49
N LEU A 160 -20.99 16.09 -15.68
CA LEU A 160 -20.21 17.26 -16.07
C LEU A 160 -20.86 17.91 -17.30
N SER A 161 -22.16 18.18 -17.22
CA SER A 161 -22.84 19.05 -18.18
C SER A 161 -24.10 19.65 -17.57
N HIS A 162 -24.18 20.98 -17.65
CA HIS A 162 -25.31 21.84 -17.33
C HIS A 162 -25.75 22.00 -15.87
N GLN A 163 -25.13 22.96 -15.18
CA GLN A 163 -25.94 23.94 -14.44
C GLN A 163 -25.34 25.35 -14.57
N ASN A 164 -25.74 26.00 -15.66
CA ASN A 164 -25.51 27.42 -15.89
C ASN A 164 -26.72 28.23 -15.36
N ARG A 165 -26.41 29.34 -14.67
CA ARG A 165 -27.18 30.59 -14.49
C ARG A 165 -28.45 30.63 -13.62
N LYS A 166 -28.35 31.42 -12.55
CA LYS A 166 -29.24 32.58 -12.34
C LYS A 166 -28.35 33.82 -12.16
N PRO A 167 -28.52 34.90 -12.95
CA PRO A 167 -27.75 36.13 -12.75
C PRO A 167 -28.28 36.84 -11.50
N GLN A 168 -27.40 37.14 -10.54
CA GLN A 168 -27.67 38.10 -9.49
C GLN A 168 -27.19 39.47 -9.99
N ASP A 169 -28.12 40.42 -9.96
CA ASP A 169 -27.92 41.82 -10.30
C ASP A 169 -26.76 42.43 -9.53
N VAL A 170 -25.75 42.92 -10.26
CA VAL A 170 -24.69 43.77 -9.72
C VAL A 170 -24.96 45.18 -10.24
N PRO A 171 -25.17 46.20 -9.38
CA PRO A 171 -25.32 47.56 -9.85
C PRO A 171 -24.02 48.03 -10.49
N SER A 172 -24.15 48.53 -11.72
CA SER A 172 -23.09 49.19 -12.46
C SER A 172 -22.70 50.48 -11.75
N THR A 173 -21.48 50.54 -11.24
CA THR A 173 -20.79 51.82 -11.01
C THR A 173 -19.53 51.82 -11.84
N SER A 174 -19.66 52.53 -12.96
CA SER A 174 -18.64 53.07 -13.83
C SER A 174 -17.50 53.75 -13.07
N ALA A 175 -16.25 53.40 -13.40
CA ALA A 175 -15.15 54.34 -13.62
C ALA A 175 -13.88 53.57 -14.03
N MET A 176 -13.62 53.51 -15.34
CA MET A 176 -12.23 53.57 -15.80
C MET A 176 -11.73 55.02 -15.62
N PRO A 177 -10.40 55.20 -15.51
CA PRO A 177 -9.77 55.74 -16.69
C PRO A 177 -8.56 54.92 -17.15
N ASP A 178 -8.50 54.87 -18.47
CA ASP A 178 -7.44 54.47 -19.36
C ASP A 178 -6.18 55.32 -19.15
N THR A 179 -4.99 54.72 -19.02
CA THR A 179 -3.68 55.39 -19.24
C THR A 179 -2.58 54.34 -19.42
N SER A 180 -2.39 53.95 -20.68
CA SER A 180 -1.10 53.92 -21.41
C SER A 180 0.19 53.44 -20.71
N GLN A 181 0.75 52.37 -21.30
CA GLN A 181 2.16 52.27 -21.75
C GLN A 181 3.23 51.71 -20.77
N PRO A 182 3.94 50.61 -21.11
CA PRO A 182 5.11 50.15 -20.37
C PRO A 182 6.37 50.92 -20.80
N ALA A 183 7.08 51.50 -19.84
CA ALA A 183 8.37 52.15 -20.04
C ALA A 183 9.53 51.13 -20.12
N PRO A 184 10.61 51.43 -20.89
CA PRO A 184 11.66 50.47 -21.24
C PRO A 184 12.79 50.36 -20.19
N LEU A 185 13.46 49.21 -20.22
CA LEU A 185 14.70 48.90 -19.50
C LEU A 185 15.81 49.93 -19.77
N PRO A 186 16.53 50.43 -18.76
CA PRO A 186 17.70 51.26 -18.98
C PRO A 186 18.93 50.39 -19.30
N LEU A 187 19.38 50.47 -20.56
CA LEU A 187 20.78 50.22 -20.93
C LEU A 187 21.54 51.55 -20.82
N ARG A 188 22.47 51.63 -19.87
CA ARG A 188 23.51 52.67 -19.78
C ARG A 188 24.67 51.99 -19.03
N GLY A 189 25.87 51.86 -19.56
CA GLY A 189 26.58 52.69 -20.53
C GLY A 189 27.96 52.91 -19.91
N ALA A 190 28.98 52.45 -20.61
CA ALA A 190 30.39 52.48 -20.25
C ALA A 190 30.88 53.87 -19.76
N ALA A 191 31.85 53.87 -18.84
CA ALA A 191 33.01 54.77 -18.85
C ALA A 191 33.97 54.51 -17.67
N GLN A 192 35.27 54.61 -18.00
CA GLN A 192 36.43 54.98 -17.17
C GLN A 192 37.14 53.88 -16.36
N GLN A 193 38.34 53.46 -16.84
CA GLN A 193 39.68 53.90 -16.39
C GLN A 193 40.03 53.26 -15.04
N GLY A 194 41.07 52.46 -14.84
CA GLY A 194 42.26 52.11 -15.61
C GLY A 194 43.37 51.93 -14.57
N GLN A 195 43.94 50.72 -14.40
CA GLN A 195 45.27 50.60 -13.77
C GLN A 195 45.94 49.23 -13.98
N PHE A 196 47.04 49.27 -14.74
CA PHE A 196 48.33 48.57 -14.58
C PHE A 196 48.41 47.03 -14.46
N ILE A 197 48.85 46.42 -15.57
CA ILE A 197 50.07 45.58 -15.76
C ILE A 197 50.75 45.06 -14.47
N THR A 198 50.87 43.73 -14.32
CA THR A 198 52.15 42.97 -14.46
C THR A 198 51.93 41.46 -14.50
N VAL A 199 52.55 40.84 -15.50
CA VAL A 199 52.82 39.41 -15.67
C VAL A 199 53.87 38.98 -14.65
N SER A 200 53.75 37.81 -14.02
CA SER A 200 54.88 36.99 -13.55
C SER A 200 54.42 35.59 -13.15
N SER A 201 54.95 34.61 -13.87
CA SER A 201 54.95 33.18 -13.60
C SER A 201 55.66 32.84 -12.28
N PHE A 202 55.15 31.85 -11.55
CA PHE A 202 55.92 30.82 -10.85
C PHE A 202 55.03 29.57 -10.69
#